data_AF-A0AAW6Y1B0-F1
#
_entry.id   AF-A0AAW6Y1B0-F1
#
_cell.length_a   1.000
_cell.length_b   1.000
_cell.length_c   1.000
_cell.angle_alpha   90.00
_cell.angle_beta   90.00
_cell.angle_gamma   90.00
#
_symmetry.space_group_name_H-M   'P 1'
#
loop_
_entity.id
_entity.type
_entity.pdbx_description
1 polymer ?
#
loop_
_entity_poly.entity_id
_entity_poly.type
_entity_poly.pdbx_seq_one_letter_code
_entity_poly.pdbx_strand_id
1 'polypeptide(L)'
;MTTQSHHDHVEKQFSSQASEYLTSTVHASGRDLQRLAVRLADYPDASVLDMGCGAGHASFVAAQNVSAVVAYDLSAQMLDVVAQAAEAR
;
A
#
# COMPACT_ATOMS: atom_id res chain seq x y z
N MET A 1 18.96 9.26 -29.18
CA MET A 1 19.04 8.18 -28.18
C MET A 1 18.67 8.78 -26.84
N THR A 2 17.40 8.71 -26.45
CA THR A 2 16.94 9.12 -25.12
C THR A 2 17.02 7.91 -24.21
N THR A 3 17.97 7.94 -23.27
CA THR A 3 18.01 7.04 -22.12
C THR A 3 16.73 7.20 -21.33
N GLN A 4 15.73 6.36 -21.62
CA GLN A 4 14.58 6.17 -20.75
C GLN A 4 15.11 5.50 -19.48
N SER A 5 15.11 6.27 -18.40
CA SER A 5 15.45 5.78 -17.07
C SER A 5 14.35 4.80 -16.65
N HIS A 6 14.70 3.70 -15.98
CA HIS A 6 13.74 2.74 -15.43
C HIS A 6 12.63 3.39 -14.58
N HIS A 7 12.89 4.59 -14.03
CA HIS A 7 11.94 5.42 -13.30
C HIS A 7 10.70 5.80 -14.13
N ASP A 8 10.88 6.15 -15.42
CA ASP A 8 9.80 6.66 -16.28
C ASP A 8 8.80 5.55 -16.66
N HIS A 9 9.23 4.29 -16.64
CA HIS A 9 8.35 3.14 -16.89
C HIS A 9 7.50 2.79 -15.67
N VAL A 10 8.04 2.97 -14.46
CA VAL A 10 7.28 2.81 -13.22
C VAL A 10 6.20 3.90 -13.11
N GLU A 11 6.46 5.14 -13.49
CA GLU A 11 5.41 6.16 -13.42
C GLU A 11 4.27 5.92 -14.42
N LYS A 12 4.57 5.45 -15.63
CA LYS A 12 3.56 5.18 -16.67
C LYS A 12 2.73 3.92 -16.42
N GLN A 13 3.30 2.88 -15.83
CA GLN A 13 2.60 1.62 -15.62
C GLN A 13 1.67 1.66 -14.41
N PHE A 14 1.87 2.62 -13.50
CA PHE A 14 1.13 2.71 -12.23
C PHE A 14 0.12 3.87 -12.19
N SER A 15 0.26 4.90 -13.04
CA SER A 15 -0.63 6.08 -13.02
C SER A 15 -2.03 5.85 -13.58
N SER A 16 -2.22 4.99 -14.60
CA SER A 16 -3.54 4.75 -15.17
C SER A 16 -4.41 3.76 -14.35
N GLN A 17 -3.82 3.03 -13.41
CA GLN A 17 -4.53 1.99 -12.63
C GLN A 17 -4.56 2.25 -11.12
N ALA A 18 -3.90 3.29 -10.60
CA ALA A 18 -3.77 3.56 -9.17
C ALA A 18 -5.14 3.67 -8.46
N SER A 19 -6.08 4.40 -9.07
CA SER A 19 -7.43 4.59 -8.52
C SER A 19 -8.29 3.31 -8.61
N GLU A 20 -8.01 2.42 -9.56
CA GLU A 20 -8.67 1.11 -9.67
C GLU A 20 -8.05 0.07 -8.75
N TYR A 21 -6.78 0.22 -8.35
CA TYR A 21 -6.10 -0.67 -7.43
C TYR A 21 -6.70 -0.61 -6.01
N LEU A 22 -7.20 0.57 -5.60
CA LEU A 22 -7.87 0.75 -4.32
C LEU A 22 -9.25 0.07 -4.27
N THR A 23 -9.95 -0.02 -5.41
CA THR A 23 -11.33 -0.52 -5.51
C THR A 23 -11.44 -1.92 -6.10
N SER A 24 -10.35 -2.49 -6.63
CA SER A 24 -10.30 -3.89 -7.10
C SER A 24 -10.42 -4.84 -5.91
N THR A 25 -11.65 -5.26 -5.66
CA THR A 25 -12.11 -6.22 -4.65
C THR A 25 -11.38 -7.57 -4.71
N VAL A 26 -10.68 -7.86 -5.81
CA VAL A 26 -9.89 -9.09 -6.00
C VAL A 26 -8.53 -9.04 -5.29
N HIS A 27 -7.97 -7.86 -4.99
CA HIS A 27 -6.70 -7.71 -4.24
C HIS A 27 -6.88 -7.29 -2.76
N ALA A 28 -8.02 -6.69 -2.40
CA ALA A 28 -8.32 -6.28 -1.02
C ALA A 28 -8.63 -7.44 -0.05
N SER A 29 -8.68 -8.69 -0.55
CA SER A 29 -9.14 -9.87 0.21
C SER A 29 -8.23 -11.10 0.04
N GLY A 30 -6.99 -10.92 -0.42
CA GLY A 30 -6.05 -12.02 -0.65
C GLY A 30 -5.78 -12.83 0.63
N ARG A 31 -5.55 -14.16 0.49
CA ARG A 31 -5.25 -15.06 1.62
C ARG A 31 -3.99 -14.64 2.39
N ASP A 32 -3.07 -13.98 1.70
CA ASP A 32 -1.87 -13.36 2.25
C ASP A 32 -2.22 -12.21 3.21
N LEU A 33 -3.11 -11.31 2.84
CA LEU A 33 -3.58 -10.21 3.70
C LEU A 33 -4.33 -10.73 4.93
N GLN A 34 -5.17 -11.75 4.78
CA GLN A 34 -5.83 -12.39 5.92
C GLN A 34 -4.80 -13.01 6.89
N ARG A 35 -3.76 -13.66 6.34
CA ARG A 35 -2.69 -14.23 7.17
C ARG A 35 -1.86 -13.15 7.85
N LEU A 36 -1.65 -12.00 7.20
CA LEU A 36 -1.01 -10.85 7.81
C LEU A 36 -1.82 -10.34 9.00
N ALA A 37 -3.14 -10.13 8.84
CA ALA A 37 -4.03 -9.71 9.91
C ALA A 37 -3.96 -10.66 11.12
N VAL A 38 -4.09 -11.98 10.87
CA VAL A 38 -4.01 -13.00 11.93
C VAL A 38 -2.68 -12.94 12.69
N ARG A 39 -1.57 -12.71 11.99
CA ARG A 39 -0.26 -12.61 12.65
C ARG A 39 -0.09 -11.33 13.46
N LEU A 40 -0.66 -10.22 12.99
CA LEU A 40 -0.55 -8.92 13.65
C LEU A 40 -1.50 -8.79 14.84
N ALA A 41 -2.59 -9.56 14.87
CA ALA A 41 -3.56 -9.55 15.97
C ALA A 41 -2.95 -9.84 17.36
N ASP A 42 -1.83 -10.59 17.41
CA ASP A 42 -1.10 -10.87 18.65
C ASP A 42 -0.27 -9.66 19.16
N TYR A 43 -0.18 -8.57 18.39
CA TYR A 43 0.70 -7.43 18.66
C TYR A 43 -0.02 -6.07 18.52
N PRO A 44 -1.07 -5.80 19.33
CA PRO A 44 -1.87 -4.57 19.21
C PRO A 44 -1.06 -3.28 19.42
N ASP A 45 -0.01 -3.31 20.23
CA ASP A 45 0.82 -2.14 20.54
C ASP A 45 2.02 -1.97 19.59
N ALA A 46 2.11 -2.78 18.52
CA ALA A 46 3.24 -2.71 17.60
C ALA A 46 3.20 -1.47 16.70
N SER A 47 4.38 -1.09 16.21
CA SER A 47 4.55 -0.15 15.10
C SER A 47 5.11 -0.89 13.89
N VAL A 48 4.44 -0.77 12.75
CA VAL A 48 4.80 -1.49 11.51
C VAL A 48 5.36 -0.51 10.47
N LEU A 49 6.42 -0.92 9.77
CA LEU A 49 6.94 -0.25 8.57
C LEU A 49 6.62 -1.12 7.35
N ASP A 50 5.82 -0.58 6.43
CA ASP A 50 5.49 -1.20 5.14
C ASP A 50 6.35 -0.57 4.05
N MET A 51 7.33 -1.32 3.51
CA MET A 51 8.28 -0.82 2.50
C MET A 51 7.88 -1.27 1.10
N GLY A 52 7.70 -0.31 0.20
CA GLY A 52 7.10 -0.56 -1.12
C GLY A 52 5.60 -0.75 -1.00
N CYS A 53 4.93 0.12 -0.23
CA CYS A 53 3.52 -0.06 0.14
C CYS A 53 2.55 0.01 -1.05
N GLY A 54 2.98 0.57 -2.20
CA GLY A 54 2.11 0.77 -3.36
C GLY A 54 0.83 1.51 -2.96
N ALA A 55 -0.32 0.99 -3.35
CA ALA A 55 -1.63 1.55 -3.01
C ALA A 55 -2.09 1.29 -1.55
N GLY A 56 -1.26 0.63 -0.72
CA GLY A 56 -1.46 0.52 0.72
C GLY A 56 -2.27 -0.68 1.22
N HIS A 57 -2.53 -1.71 0.39
CA HIS A 57 -3.35 -2.87 0.81
C HIS A 57 -2.85 -3.53 2.11
N ALA A 58 -1.55 -3.79 2.21
CA ALA A 58 -0.95 -4.38 3.41
C ALA A 58 -0.93 -3.39 4.58
N SER A 59 -0.51 -2.14 4.33
CA SER A 59 -0.57 -1.04 5.30
C SER A 59 -1.94 -0.91 5.98
N PHE A 60 -3.02 -0.93 5.19
CA PHE A 60 -4.38 -0.77 5.70
C PHE A 60 -4.91 -1.99 6.46
N VAL A 61 -4.41 -3.18 6.16
CA VAL A 61 -4.71 -4.39 6.92
C VAL A 61 -3.93 -4.39 8.23
N ALA A 62 -2.66 -3.97 8.20
CA ALA A 62 -1.85 -3.82 9.40
C ALA A 62 -2.46 -2.80 10.37
N ALA A 63 -2.92 -1.65 9.86
CA ALA A 63 -3.50 -0.58 10.65
C ALA A 63 -4.79 -0.96 11.42
N GLN A 64 -5.44 -2.07 11.04
CA GLN A 64 -6.59 -2.61 11.79
C GLN A 64 -6.17 -3.39 13.04
N ASN A 65 -4.91 -3.80 13.15
CA ASN A 65 -4.43 -4.75 14.15
C ASN A 65 -3.32 -4.20 15.04
N VAL A 66 -2.68 -3.08 14.69
CA VAL A 66 -1.51 -2.54 15.40
C VAL A 66 -1.67 -1.04 15.71
N SER A 67 -0.84 -0.50 16.59
CA SER A 67 -0.94 0.89 17.07
C SER A 67 -0.60 1.94 16.02
N ALA A 68 0.37 1.64 15.14
CA ALA A 68 0.83 2.58 14.12
C ALA A 68 1.41 1.85 12.90
N VAL A 69 1.20 2.44 11.73
CA VAL A 69 1.77 1.99 10.47
C VAL A 69 2.43 3.17 9.77
N VAL A 70 3.68 2.97 9.34
CA VAL A 70 4.38 3.87 8.43
C VAL A 70 4.41 3.20 7.05
N ALA A 71 3.73 3.80 6.09
CA ALA A 71 3.75 3.40 4.70
C ALA A 71 4.88 4.14 3.97
N TYR A 72 5.79 3.41 3.33
CA TYR A 72 6.92 3.96 2.60
C TYR A 72 6.95 3.42 1.18
N ASP A 73 7.07 4.31 0.19
CA ASP A 73 7.24 3.96 -1.21
C ASP A 73 8.16 4.98 -1.88
N LEU A 74 8.83 4.57 -2.95
CA LEU A 74 9.64 5.48 -3.77
C LEU A 74 8.79 6.35 -4.69
N SER A 75 7.57 5.90 -5.02
CA SER A 75 6.61 6.68 -5.79
C SER A 75 5.84 7.63 -4.88
N ALA A 76 6.09 8.94 -5.05
CA ALA A 76 5.29 9.97 -4.41
C ALA A 76 3.80 9.85 -4.78
N GLN A 77 3.49 9.47 -6.03
CA GLN A 77 2.11 9.28 -6.47
C GLN A 77 1.40 8.13 -5.73
N MET A 78 2.11 7.04 -5.41
CA MET A 78 1.54 5.97 -4.58
C MET A 78 1.29 6.44 -3.14
N LEU A 79 2.20 7.22 -2.57
CA LEU A 79 2.00 7.80 -1.24
C LEU A 79 0.83 8.78 -1.19
N ASP A 80 0.60 9.57 -2.24
CA ASP A 80 -0.57 10.44 -2.36
C ASP A 80 -1.88 9.63 -2.35
N VAL A 81 -1.90 8.48 -3.05
CA VAL A 81 -3.05 7.56 -3.06
C VAL A 81 -3.30 6.99 -1.66
N VAL A 82 -2.24 6.55 -0.97
CA VAL A 82 -2.35 6.03 0.41
C VAL A 82 -2.84 7.11 1.37
N ALA A 83 -2.31 8.33 1.28
CA ALA A 83 -2.73 9.45 2.12
C ALA A 83 -4.22 9.77 1.93
N GLN A 84 -4.67 9.91 0.67
CA GLN A 84 -6.09 10.15 0.36
C GLN A 84 -7.00 9.02 0.85
N ALA A 85 -6.58 7.76 0.67
CA ALA A 85 -7.35 6.61 1.14
C ALA A 85 -7.38 6.48 2.67
N ALA A 86 -6.32 6.92 3.36
CA ALA A 86 -6.28 6.97 4.82
C ALA A 86 -7.21 8.05 5.39
N GLU A 87 -7.32 9.21 4.74
CA GLU A 87 -8.24 10.28 5.12
C GLU A 87 -9.73 9.93 4.89
N ALA A 88 -10.01 9.06 3.91
CA ALA A 88 -11.36 8.65 3.54
C ALA A 88 -11.95 7.50 4.39
N ARG A 89 -11.17 6.94 5.32
CA ARG A 89 -11.58 5.84 6.21
C ARG A 89 -12.09 6.34 7.56
#